data_AF-A0A6L3SZ28-F1
#
_entry.id   AF-A0A6L3SZ28-F1
#
_cell.length_a   1.000
_cell.length_b   1.000
_cell.length_c   1.000
_cell.angle_alpha   90.00
_cell.angle_beta   90.00
_cell.angle_gamma   90.00
#
_symmetry.space_group_name_H-M   'P 1'
#
loop_
_entity.id
_entity.type
_entity.pdbx_description
1 polymer ?
#
loop_
_entity_poly.entity_id
_entity_poly.type
_entity_poly.pdbx_seq_one_letter_code
_entity_poly.pdbx_strand_id
1 'polypeptide(L)'
;MNLLSFLKVRQTAPQARERLQLIIAHERAEVGRSQLVDLLREEILAVIAKHIAIDRDKVQIRVEQGQEVSTLDLDIELPGSFHQKKAA
;
A
#
# COMPACT_ATOMS: atom_id res chain seq x y z
N MET A 1 -40.79 -24.27 16.33
CA MET A 1 -39.60 -23.42 16.13
C MET A 1 -38.37 -24.30 16.08
N ASN A 2 -37.51 -24.13 15.08
CA ASN A 2 -36.47 -25.10 14.75
C ASN A 2 -35.14 -24.79 15.48
N LEU A 3 -34.73 -25.63 16.43
CA LEU A 3 -33.51 -25.48 17.25
C LEU A 3 -32.21 -25.58 16.42
N LEU A 4 -32.28 -26.14 15.21
CA LEU A 4 -31.13 -26.36 14.34
C LEU A 4 -30.60 -25.09 13.66
N SER A 5 -31.30 -23.95 13.74
CA SER A 5 -30.80 -22.68 13.17
C SER A 5 -29.73 -22.01 14.02
N PHE A 6 -29.59 -22.38 15.30
CA PHE A 6 -28.58 -21.83 16.22
C PHE A 6 -27.17 -22.41 15.99
N LEU A 7 -27.07 -23.54 15.30
CA LEU A 7 -25.80 -24.20 14.96
C LEU A 7 -25.25 -23.76 13.60
N LYS A 8 -25.94 -22.86 12.87
CA LYS A 8 -25.37 -22.27 11.66
C LYS A 8 -24.23 -21.33 12.06
N VAL A 9 -23.00 -21.83 11.91
CA VAL A 9 -21.78 -21.02 11.90
C VAL A 9 -21.99 -19.88 10.90
N ARG A 10 -22.07 -18.64 11.41
CA ARG A 10 -22.06 -17.45 10.57
C ARG A 10 -20.73 -17.46 9.83
N GLN A 11 -20.74 -17.63 8.51
CA GLN A 11 -19.57 -17.29 7.71
C GLN A 11 -19.40 -15.78 7.78
N THR A 12 -18.53 -15.32 8.67
CA THR A 12 -18.09 -13.93 8.70
C THR A 12 -17.31 -13.69 7.42
N ALA A 13 -17.79 -12.79 6.57
CA ALA A 13 -17.07 -12.42 5.36
C ALA A 13 -15.65 -11.98 5.74
N PRO A 14 -14.59 -12.47 5.07
CA PRO A 14 -13.24 -12.02 5.31
C PRO A 14 -13.11 -10.64 4.67
N GLN A 15 -13.61 -9.59 5.32
CA GLN A 15 -13.40 -8.22 4.88
C GLN A 15 -12.22 -7.62 5.64
N ALA A 16 -11.07 -8.25 5.53
CA ALA A 16 -9.82 -7.63 5.97
C ALA A 16 -9.40 -6.62 4.91
N ARG A 17 -9.23 -5.35 5.31
CA ARG A 17 -8.62 -4.34 4.45
C ARG A 17 -7.12 -4.56 4.48
N GLU A 18 -6.51 -4.71 3.32
CA GLU A 18 -5.08 -4.93 3.19
C GLU A 18 -4.37 -3.59 3.00
N ARG A 19 -3.14 -3.47 3.49
CA ARG A 19 -2.33 -2.26 3.38
C ARG A 19 -0.91 -2.61 2.96
N LEU A 20 -0.36 -1.83 2.05
CA LEU A 20 1.04 -1.91 1.64
C LEU A 20 1.79 -0.72 2.24
N GLN A 21 2.78 -1.01 3.07
CA GLN A 21 3.71 -0.02 3.62
C GLN A 21 5.09 -0.18 2.98
N LEU A 22 5.65 0.91 2.47
CA LEU A 22 6.97 0.95 1.86
C LEU A 22 7.75 2.15 2.40
N ILE A 23 8.96 1.89 2.90
CA ILE A 23 9.87 2.91 3.45
C ILE A 23 11.15 2.88 2.63
N ILE A 24 11.57 4.03 2.12
CA ILE A 24 12.77 4.18 1.29
C ILE A 24 13.61 5.32 1.88
N ALA A 25 14.80 4.99 2.38
CA ALA A 25 15.79 5.99 2.78
C ALA A 25 16.87 6.10 1.70
N HIS A 26 17.12 7.31 1.23
CA HIS A 26 18.10 7.61 0.20
C HIS A 26 19.11 8.65 0.70
N GLU A 27 20.37 8.25 0.79
CA GLU A 27 21.50 9.13 1.12
C GLU A 27 21.92 9.96 -0.12
N ARG A 28 21.99 11.28 0.03
CA ARG A 28 22.39 12.19 -1.05
C ARG A 28 23.91 12.37 -1.04
N ALA A 29 24.61 11.61 -1.88
CA ALA A 29 26.07 11.69 -2.01
C ALA A 29 26.57 13.00 -2.67
N GLU A 30 25.72 13.72 -3.42
CA GLU A 30 26.10 14.90 -4.19
C GLU A 30 25.02 15.99 -4.11
N VAL A 31 25.44 17.22 -3.79
CA VAL A 31 24.60 18.42 -3.71
C VAL A 31 24.16 18.81 -5.13
N GLY A 32 23.03 18.25 -5.59
CA GLY A 32 22.48 18.65 -6.90
C GLY A 32 21.35 17.79 -7.47
N ARG A 33 21.16 16.55 -6.99
CA ARG A 33 20.08 15.66 -7.46
C ARG A 33 19.05 15.37 -6.38
N SER A 34 18.35 16.42 -5.94
CA SER A 34 17.27 16.33 -4.94
C SER A 34 15.96 15.69 -5.47
N GLN A 35 15.88 15.34 -6.76
CA GLN A 35 14.62 14.91 -7.39
C GLN A 35 14.44 13.39 -7.49
N LEU A 36 15.43 12.59 -7.07
CA LEU A 36 15.37 11.13 -7.21
C LEU A 36 14.21 10.53 -6.41
N VAL A 37 14.01 11.01 -5.18
CA VAL A 37 12.93 10.51 -4.30
C VAL A 37 11.55 10.83 -4.85
N ASP A 38 11.37 12.04 -5.41
CA ASP A 38 10.12 12.42 -6.07
C ASP A 38 9.89 11.60 -7.35
N LEU A 39 10.93 11.31 -8.13
CA LEU A 39 10.82 10.48 -9.32
C LEU A 39 10.45 9.04 -8.96
N LEU A 40 11.10 8.45 -7.96
CA LEU A 40 10.78 7.10 -7.47
C LEU A 40 9.34 7.02 -6.96
N ARG A 41 8.86 8.06 -6.26
CA ARG A 41 7.45 8.13 -5.84
C ARG A 41 6.52 7.97 -7.03
N GLU A 42 6.70 8.77 -8.08
CA GLU A 42 5.82 8.72 -9.26
C GLU A 42 5.91 7.38 -9.99
N GLU A 43 7.12 6.84 -10.15
CA GLU A 43 7.32 5.54 -10.82
C GLU A 43 6.70 4.38 -10.04
N ILE A 44 6.88 4.34 -8.72
CA ILE A 44 6.30 3.30 -7.87
C ILE A 44 4.78 3.36 -7.92
N LEU A 45 4.18 4.54 -7.79
CA LEU A 45 2.73 4.70 -7.90
C LEU A 45 2.21 4.26 -9.27
N ALA A 46 2.91 4.62 -10.35
CA ALA A 46 2.54 4.22 -11.70
C ALA A 46 2.62 2.69 -11.89
N VAL A 47 3.61 2.03 -11.29
CA VAL A 47 3.74 0.57 -11.34
C VAL A 47 2.65 -0.11 -10.51
N ILE A 48 2.36 0.38 -9.30
CA ILE A 48 1.31 -0.17 -8.45
C ILE A 48 -0.06 -0.03 -9.14
N ALA A 49 -0.34 1.13 -9.75
CA ALA A 49 -1.58 1.38 -10.48
C ALA A 49 -1.81 0.43 -11.66
N LYS A 50 -0.73 -0.08 -12.28
CA LYS A 50 -0.81 -1.08 -13.35
C LYS A 50 -1.23 -2.46 -12.84
N HIS A 51 -0.94 -2.78 -11.59
CA HIS A 51 -1.18 -4.11 -11.02
C HIS A 51 -2.42 -4.16 -10.14
N ILE A 52 -2.84 -3.03 -9.58
CA ILE A 52 -3.89 -2.94 -8.58
C ILE A 52 -4.71 -1.67 -8.84
N ALA A 53 -6.04 -1.79 -8.78
CA ALA A 53 -6.91 -0.61 -8.74
C ALA A 53 -6.71 0.09 -7.39
N ILE A 54 -5.92 1.17 -7.41
CA ILE A 54 -5.68 2.03 -6.26
C ILE A 54 -6.56 3.28 -6.35
N ASP A 55 -7.21 3.59 -5.24
CA ASP A 55 -7.90 4.87 -5.06
C ASP A 55 -6.88 5.90 -4.55
N ARG A 56 -6.73 7.01 -5.28
CA ARG A 56 -5.76 8.07 -4.92
C ARG A 56 -6.06 8.66 -3.55
N ASP A 57 -7.32 8.67 -3.12
CA ASP A 57 -7.74 9.19 -1.82
C ASP A 57 -7.29 8.28 -0.66
N LYS A 58 -6.86 7.06 -0.97
CA LYS A 58 -6.38 6.06 0.00
C LYS A 58 -4.88 5.83 -0.03
N VAL A 59 -4.15 6.70 -0.72
CA VAL A 59 -2.69 6.72 -0.75
C VAL A 59 -2.20 7.82 0.17
N GLN A 60 -1.47 7.44 1.22
CA GLN A 60 -0.77 8.38 2.08
C GLN A 60 0.71 8.34 1.77
N ILE A 61 1.29 9.52 1.53
CA ILE A 61 2.70 9.67 1.21
C ILE A 61 3.30 10.67 2.18
N ARG A 62 4.41 10.29 2.80
CA ARG A 62 5.22 11.19 3.63
C ARG A 62 6.63 11.21 3.07
N VAL A 63 7.14 12.41 2.85
CA VAL A 63 8.52 12.64 2.44
C VAL A 63 9.17 13.44 3.55
N GLU A 64 10.20 12.86 4.15
CA GLU A 64 11.03 13.54 5.14
C GLU A 64 12.38 13.86 4.49
N GLN A 65 12.66 15.15 4.34
CA GLN A 65 13.93 15.63 3.79
C GLN A 65 14.85 16.03 4.93
N GLY A 66 15.79 15.15 5.28
CA GLY A 66 16.90 15.46 6.17
C GLY A 66 18.04 16.19 5.46
N GLN A 67 19.10 16.54 6.19
CA GLN A 67 20.26 17.26 5.64
C GLN A 67 21.10 16.40 4.68
N GLU A 68 21.24 15.10 4.98
CA GLU A 68 22.03 14.16 4.17
C GLU A 68 21.18 13.01 3.60
N VAL A 69 20.07 12.67 4.28
CA VAL A 69 19.20 11.56 3.90
C VAL A 69 17.79 12.08 3.61
N SER A 70 17.21 11.62 2.51
CA SER A 70 15.79 11.77 2.21
C SER A 70 15.08 10.44 2.46
N THR A 71 14.00 10.46 3.25
CA THR A 71 13.16 9.29 3.51
C THR A 71 11.80 9.47 2.86
N LEU A 72 11.30 8.42 2.21
CA LEU A 72 9.99 8.33 1.57
C LEU A 72 9.20 7.17 2.17
N ASP A 73 8.10 7.51 2.81
CA ASP A 73 7.15 6.59 3.39
C ASP A 73 5.86 6.59 2.56
N LEU A 74 5.47 5.42 2.07
CA LEU A 74 4.27 5.19 1.28
C LEU A 74 3.38 4.20 2.04
N ASP A 75 2.13 4.58 2.28
CA ASP A 75 1.10 3.74 2.89
C ASP A 75 -0.15 3.73 2.00
N ILE A 76 -0.46 2.57 1.46
CA ILE A 76 -1.48 2.38 0.43
C ILE A 76 -2.50 1.34 0.89
N GLU A 77 -3.78 1.72 0.95
CA GLU A 77 -4.85 0.74 1.16
C GLU A 77 -5.10 -0.05 -0.13
N LEU A 78 -5.00 -1.37 -0.03
CA LEU A 78 -5.23 -2.29 -1.13
C LEU A 78 -6.69 -2.75 -1.16
N PRO A 79 -7.28 -2.97 -2.36
CA PRO A 79 -8.60 -3.55 -2.48
C PRO A 79 -8.58 -5.02 -2.02
N GLY A 80 -9.66 -5.46 -1.36
CA GLY A 80 -9.77 -6.82 -0.81
C GLY A 80 -9.76 -7.96 -1.84
N SER A 81 -9.66 -7.67 -3.14
CA SER A 81 -9.47 -8.66 -4.20
C SER A 81 -8.01 -9.04 -4.45
N PHE A 82 -7.05 -8.41 -3.75
CA PHE A 82 -5.61 -8.65 -3.95
C PHE A 82 -5.21 -10.13 -3.75
N HIS A 83 -5.90 -10.88 -2.88
CA HIS A 83 -5.62 -12.29 -2.60
C HIS A 83 -6.21 -13.32 -3.58
N GLN A 84 -7.03 -12.94 -4.58
CA GLN A 84 -7.72 -13.94 -5.42
C GLN A 84 -6.83 -14.77 -6.36
N LYS A 85 -5.52 -14.52 -6.44
CA LYS A 85 -4.58 -15.30 -7.28
C LYS A 85 -3.86 -16.46 -6.59
N LYS A 86 -4.10 -16.75 -5.31
CA LYS A 86 -3.45 -17.86 -4.58
C LYS A 86 -4.41 -18.90 -3.97
N ALA A 87 -5.47 -19.23 -4.70
CA ALA A 87 -6.29 -20.41 -4.43
C ALA A 87 -6.54 -21.15 -5.76
N ALA A 88 -5.48 -21.73 -6.32
CA ALA A 88 -5.52 -22.72 -7.39
C ALA A 88 -4.57 -23.86 -7.02
#